data_AF-A0A2G4HGN4-F1
#
_entry.id   AF-A0A2G4HGN4-F1
#
_cell.length_a   1.000
_cell.length_b   1.000
_cell.length_c   1.000
_cell.angle_alpha   90.00
_cell.angle_beta   90.00
_cell.angle_gamma   90.00
#
_symmetry.space_group_name_H-M   'P 1'
#
loop_
_entity.id
_entity.type
_entity.pdbx_description
1 polymer ?
#
loop_
_entity_poly.entity_id
_entity_poly.type
_entity_poly.pdbx_seq_one_letter_code
_entity_poly.pdbx_strand_id
1 'polypeptide(L)' 'MPLPELLPITPFTRPVRGEVIVPGSKSLTNRALLLAALGTTPVTLTGALFSEDTRLMADALRKLGFAVTADE' A
#
# COMPACT_ATOMS: atom_id res chain seq x y z
N MET A 1 -9.63 11.37 -17.65
CA MET A 1 -9.91 11.65 -16.23
C MET A 1 -9.71 13.14 -16.01
N PRO A 2 -10.62 13.82 -15.28
CA PRO A 2 -10.36 15.19 -14.86
C PRO A 2 -9.12 15.23 -13.96
N LEU A 3 -8.41 16.36 -13.97
CA LEU A 3 -7.35 16.60 -13.00
C LEU A 3 -7.93 16.60 -11.58
N PRO A 4 -7.16 16.14 -10.57
CA PRO A 4 -7.59 16.24 -9.18
C PRO A 4 -7.74 17.71 -8.76
N GLU A 5 -8.43 17.90 -7.63
CA GLU A 5 -8.55 19.22 -7.00
C GLU A 5 -7.17 19.84 -6.77
N LEU A 6 -7.03 21.12 -7.07
CA LEU A 6 -5.78 21.85 -6.89
C LEU A 6 -5.56 22.14 -5.41
N LEU A 7 -4.42 21.68 -4.88
CA LEU A 7 -3.99 21.99 -3.52
C LEU A 7 -3.02 23.19 -3.54
N PRO A 8 -3.40 24.35 -2.98
CA PRO A 8 -2.52 25.52 -2.94
C PRO A 8 -1.38 25.31 -1.93
N ILE A 9 -0.16 25.66 -2.32
CA ILE A 9 1.01 25.64 -1.42
C ILE A 9 1.15 27.03 -0.79
N THR A 10 1.03 27.10 0.54
CA THR A 10 1.34 28.33 1.29
C THR A 10 2.85 28.36 1.62
N PRO A 11 3.59 29.43 1.29
CA PRO A 11 5.02 29.51 1.58
C PRO A 11 5.32 29.40 3.07
N PHE A 12 6.40 28.70 3.42
CA PHE A 12 6.89 28.65 4.79
C PHE A 12 7.46 30.00 5.22
N THR A 13 7.09 30.47 6.40
CA THR A 13 7.66 31.70 7.02
C THR A 13 8.87 31.42 7.92
N ARG A 14 9.22 30.14 8.12
CA ARG A 14 10.33 29.64 8.94
C ARG A 14 10.75 28.22 8.49
N PRO A 15 11.95 27.74 8.82
CA PRO A 15 12.37 26.38 8.51
C PRO A 15 11.40 25.31 9.07
N VAL A 16 11.17 24.26 8.28
CA VAL A 16 10.38 23.09 8.67
C VAL A 16 11.26 22.10 9.43
N ARG A 17 10.77 21.63 10.57
CA ARG A 17 11.38 20.54 11.34
C ARG A 17 10.24 19.62 11.81
N GLY A 18 10.41 18.33 11.61
CA GLY A 18 9.44 17.31 11.99
C GLY A 18 9.85 15.94 11.49
N GLU A 19 9.26 14.92 12.07
CA GLU A 19 9.38 13.54 11.65
C GLU A 19 8.01 13.04 11.23
N VAL A 20 7.96 12.26 10.16
CA VAL A 20 6.73 11.66 9.67
C VAL A 20 6.97 10.19 9.37
N ILE A 21 5.99 9.36 9.71
CA ILE A 21 5.96 7.98 9.25
C ILE A 21 5.27 7.99 7.89
N VAL A 22 6.01 7.63 6.86
CA VAL A 22 5.43 7.49 5.51
C VAL A 22 4.67 6.17 5.40
N PRO A 23 3.66 6.09 4.52
CA PRO A 23 2.99 4.83 4.22
C PRO A 23 3.97 3.74 3.74
N GLY A 24 3.51 2.49 3.80
CA GLY A 24 4.24 1.35 3.27
C GLY A 24 4.66 1.50 1.81
N SER A 25 5.61 0.69 1.38
CA SER A 25 6.04 0.68 -0.03
C SER A 25 5.12 -0.18 -0.89
N LYS A 26 4.48 0.43 -1.90
CA LYS A 26 3.67 -0.25 -2.92
C LYS A 26 4.33 -1.52 -3.47
N SER A 27 5.58 -1.39 -3.93
CA SER A 27 6.31 -2.49 -4.56
C SER A 27 6.72 -3.56 -3.55
N LEU A 28 6.99 -3.20 -2.29
CA LEU A 28 7.26 -4.19 -1.25
C LEU A 28 5.99 -4.95 -0.86
N THR A 29 4.86 -4.26 -0.68
CA THR A 29 3.57 -4.90 -0.41
C THR A 29 3.21 -5.90 -1.52
N ASN A 30 3.35 -5.52 -2.80
CA ASN A 30 3.08 -6.45 -3.91
C ASN A 30 4.01 -7.67 -3.92
N ARG A 31 5.31 -7.50 -3.68
CA ARG A 31 6.24 -8.63 -3.62
C ARG A 31 5.96 -9.53 -2.41
N ALA A 32 5.65 -8.93 -1.26
CA ALA A 32 5.33 -9.67 -0.04
C ALA A 32 4.05 -10.50 -0.20
N LEU A 33 3.02 -9.97 -0.87
CA LEU A 33 1.80 -10.71 -1.20
C LEU A 33 2.10 -11.97 -2.04
N LEU A 34 2.95 -11.85 -3.07
CA LEU A 34 3.35 -12.99 -3.89
C LEU A 34 4.16 -14.03 -3.09
N LEU A 35 5.12 -13.57 -2.28
CA LEU A 35 5.93 -14.47 -1.44
C LEU A 35 5.07 -15.20 -0.40
N ALA A 36 4.09 -14.51 0.20
CA ALA A 36 3.14 -15.11 1.12
C ALA A 36 2.29 -16.20 0.45
N ALA A 37 1.80 -15.95 -0.78
CA ALA A 37 1.01 -16.92 -1.54
C ALA A 37 1.82 -18.16 -1.97
N LEU A 38 3.13 -18.00 -2.22
CA LEU A 38 4.04 -19.13 -2.52
C LEU A 38 4.45 -19.93 -1.27
N GLY A 39 4.22 -19.38 -0.07
CA GLY A 39 4.50 -20.04 1.19
C GLY A 39 3.51 -21.16 1.51
N THR A 40 3.87 -22.00 2.48
CA THR A 40 3.03 -23.14 2.93
C THR A 40 2.22 -22.82 4.18
N THR A 41 2.46 -21.68 4.82
CA THR A 41 1.81 -21.26 6.05
C THR A 41 1.19 -19.88 5.90
N PRO A 42 0.12 -19.54 6.65
CA PRO A 42 -0.43 -18.19 6.68
C PRO A 42 0.61 -17.13 7.08
N VAL A 43 0.55 -15.95 6.45
CA VAL A 43 1.45 -14.83 6.71
C VAL A 43 0.63 -13.58 7.00
N THR A 44 1.03 -12.82 8.02
CA THR A 44 0.49 -11.47 8.29
C THR A 44 1.50 -10.42 7.82
N LEU A 45 1.06 -9.52 6.94
CA LEU A 45 1.90 -8.41 6.45
C LEU A 45 1.57 -7.15 7.24
N THR A 46 2.57 -6.53 7.88
CA THR A 46 2.42 -5.26 8.61
C THR A 46 3.01 -4.10 7.82
N GLY A 47 2.44 -2.90 7.98
CA GLY A 47 2.87 -1.73 7.22
C GLY A 47 2.61 -1.84 5.71
N ALA A 48 1.62 -2.63 5.31
CA ALA A 48 1.20 -2.74 3.92
C ALA A 48 0.59 -1.42 3.44
N LEU A 49 0.85 -1.06 2.18
CA LEU A 49 0.18 0.07 1.54
C LEU A 49 -1.09 -0.42 0.84
N PHE A 50 -2.22 0.23 1.11
CA PHE A 50 -3.46 0.04 0.35
C PHE A 50 -3.50 1.01 -0.84
N SER A 51 -2.88 0.62 -1.95
CA SER A 51 -2.95 1.32 -3.23
C SER A 51 -3.80 0.54 -4.22
N GLU A 52 -4.12 1.14 -5.36
CA GLU A 52 -4.78 0.44 -6.46
C GLU A 52 -4.01 -0.84 -6.85
N ASP A 53 -2.70 -0.75 -7.05
CA ASP A 53 -1.87 -1.90 -7.41
C ASP A 53 -1.90 -3.05 -6.39
N THR A 54 -1.99 -2.76 -5.09
CA THR A 54 -1.98 -3.79 -4.05
C THR A 54 -3.36 -4.41 -3.86
N ARG A 55 -4.44 -3.64 -4.06
CA ARG A 55 -5.80 -4.17 -4.14
C ARG A 55 -5.97 -5.08 -5.36
N LEU A 56 -5.47 -4.67 -6.53
CA LEU A 56 -5.47 -5.49 -7.74
C LEU A 56 -4.67 -6.79 -7.56
N MET A 57 -3.52 -6.75 -6.88
CA MET A 57 -2.75 -7.95 -6.55
C MET A 57 -3.52 -8.88 -5.59
N ALA A 58 -4.09 -8.34 -4.51
CA ALA A 58 -4.89 -9.12 -3.57
C ALA A 58 -6.10 -9.79 -4.27
N ASP A 59 -6.78 -9.07 -5.15
CA ASP A 59 -7.90 -9.61 -5.93
C ASP A 59 -7.45 -10.67 -6.94
N ALA A 60 -6.29 -10.50 -7.57
CA ALA A 60 -5.72 -11.52 -8.43
C ALA A 60 -5.42 -12.82 -7.65
N LEU A 61 -4.83 -12.70 -6.47
CA LEU A 61 -4.57 -13.85 -5.59
C LEU A 61 -5.88 -14.54 -5.16
N ARG A 62 -6.92 -13.77 -4.80
CA ARG A 62 -8.25 -14.32 -4.49
C ARG A 62 -8.83 -15.09 -5.68
N LYS A 63 -8.73 -14.55 -6.89
CA LYS A 63 -9.19 -15.23 -8.13
C LYS A 63 -8.41 -16.52 -8.43
N LEU A 64 -7.15 -16.59 -8.01
CA LEU A 64 -6.32 -17.79 -8.10
C LEU A 64 -6.61 -18.83 -6.99
N GLY A 65 -7.52 -18.52 -6.06
CA GLY A 65 -7.95 -19.44 -4.99
C GLY A 65 -7.23 -19.23 -3.65
N PHE A 66 -6.40 -18.20 -3.50
CA PHE A 66 -5.76 -17.87 -2.22
C PHE A 66 -6.71 -17.10 -1.31
N ALA A 67 -6.70 -17.41 -0.02
CA ALA A 67 -7.39 -16.60 0.99
C ALA A 67 -6.56 -15.35 1.32
N VAL A 68 -7.14 -14.16 1.08
CA VAL A 68 -6.50 -12.88 1.40
C VAL A 68 -7.50 -11.98 2.13
N THR A 69 -7.21 -11.66 3.39
CA THR A 69 -7.95 -10.72 4.22
C THR A 69 -7.16 -9.44 4.40
N ALA A 70 -7.84 -8.30 4.45
CA ALA A 70 -7.25 -6.98 4.67
C ALA A 70 -8.04 -6.26 5.76
N ASP A 71 -7.33 -5.53 6.62
CA ASP A 71 -7.83 -4.71 7.73
C ASP A 71 -7.79 -3.21 7.38
N GLU A 72 -8.12 -2.89 6.12
CA GLU A 72 -8.15 -1.50 5.62
C GLU A 72 -9.08 -0.59 6.43
#